data_AF-A0A6A5ZTX1-F1
#
_entry.id   AF-A0A6A5ZTX1-F1
#
_cell.length_a   1.000
_cell.length_b   1.000
_cell.length_c   1.000
_cell.angle_alpha   90.00
_cell.angle_beta   90.00
_cell.angle_gamma   90.00
#
_symmetry.space_group_name_H-M   'P 1'
#
loop_
_entity.id
_entity.type
_entity.pdbx_description
1 polymer ?
#
loop_
_entity_poly.entity_id
_entity_poly.type
_entity_poly.pdbx_seq_one_letter_code
_entity_poly.pdbx_strand_id
1 'polypeptide(L)'
;MHLHMKPECPVCIDLNAMGHIAIRVHSSIQDLRRSVEHGCPGCEAILDALFACLPEVLGHDTEDIQILPSGDDGTARFSVKWRDHMIELFELPALPEEFPHLEAAYFLSGDTSQECHFQRALTWLRECTENYVHCNQGDHFQALGAKFSKRLVDVTPVDEVGSVKLLELTQVVGPYLCLSHCWGSSSHPLRTLKENLSQHLASIDWDSLPATFKDAIHFTRRLGYQFVWIDSLCIVQDDLDDWREQAAQMANIFQN
;
A
#
# COMPACT_ATOMS: atom_id res chain seq x y z
N MET A 1 -39.92 26.72 -9.84
CA MET A 1 -39.11 27.19 -8.69
C MET A 1 -37.66 27.09 -9.14
N HIS A 2 -37.09 28.19 -9.62
CA HIS A 2 -35.71 28.19 -10.14
C HIS A 2 -34.76 28.01 -8.95
N LEU A 3 -34.11 26.85 -8.88
CA LEU A 3 -32.91 26.68 -8.07
C LEU A 3 -31.89 27.66 -8.67
N HIS A 4 -31.65 28.79 -7.99
CA HIS A 4 -30.50 29.62 -8.26
C HIS A 4 -29.26 28.79 -7.95
N MET A 5 -28.66 28.17 -8.98
CA MET A 5 -27.31 27.62 -8.85
C MET A 5 -26.39 28.80 -8.50
N LYS A 6 -25.76 28.74 -7.32
CA LYS A 6 -24.71 29.69 -6.93
C LYS A 6 -23.61 29.59 -8.01
N PRO A 7 -23.09 30.72 -8.53
CA PRO A 7 -21.98 30.67 -9.47
C PRO A 7 -20.77 30.03 -8.80
N GLU A 8 -20.01 29.23 -9.57
CA GLU A 8 -18.82 28.55 -9.07
C GLU A 8 -17.80 29.55 -8.49
N CYS A 9 -17.15 29.18 -7.39
CA CYS A 9 -16.10 30.00 -6.81
C CYS A 9 -14.93 30.17 -7.81
N PRO A 10 -14.51 31.40 -8.18
CA PRO A 10 -13.42 31.57 -9.15
C PRO A 10 -12.03 31.21 -8.58
N VAL A 11 -11.93 30.99 -7.27
CA VAL A 11 -10.66 30.73 -6.54
C VAL A 11 -10.42 29.25 -6.33
N CYS A 12 -11.43 28.49 -5.90
CA CYS A 12 -11.29 27.03 -5.68
C CYS A 12 -12.14 26.20 -6.63
N ILE A 13 -12.97 26.84 -7.47
CA ILE A 13 -13.92 26.18 -8.38
C ILE A 13 -14.81 25.23 -7.60
N ASP A 14 -15.16 25.60 -6.35
CA ASP A 14 -15.91 24.77 -5.39
C ASP A 14 -15.36 23.35 -5.21
N LEU A 15 -14.04 23.18 -5.41
CA LEU A 15 -13.38 21.87 -5.41
C LEU A 15 -14.01 20.90 -6.44
N ASN A 16 -14.55 21.45 -7.53
CA ASN A 16 -15.18 20.73 -8.63
C ASN A 16 -14.17 20.55 -9.78
N ALA A 17 -13.68 19.32 -9.95
CA ALA A 17 -12.82 18.94 -11.07
C ALA A 17 -13.65 18.28 -12.19
N MET A 18 -14.51 19.05 -12.87
CA MET A 18 -15.20 18.50 -14.06
C MET A 18 -14.21 18.32 -15.21
N GLY A 19 -13.79 17.08 -15.43
CA GLY A 19 -13.00 16.66 -16.59
C GLY A 19 -11.49 16.69 -16.34
N HIS A 20 -10.79 15.69 -16.90
CA HIS A 20 -9.36 15.39 -16.80
C HIS A 20 -8.39 16.50 -17.31
N ILE A 21 -8.78 17.76 -17.25
CA ILE A 21 -7.92 18.90 -17.57
C ILE A 21 -7.59 19.52 -16.23
N ALA A 22 -6.31 19.45 -15.84
CA ALA A 22 -5.81 20.10 -14.64
C ALA A 22 -6.20 21.57 -14.65
N ILE A 23 -7.26 21.94 -13.92
CA ILE A 23 -7.63 23.33 -13.75
C ILE A 23 -6.65 23.88 -12.74
N ARG A 24 -5.52 24.40 -13.23
CA ARG A 24 -4.53 25.05 -12.40
C ARG A 24 -5.10 26.39 -11.96
N VAL A 25 -5.69 26.41 -10.77
CA VAL A 25 -6.09 27.67 -10.17
C VAL A 25 -4.87 28.23 -9.47
N HIS A 26 -4.30 29.26 -10.09
CA HIS A 26 -3.33 30.13 -9.43
C HIS A 26 -4.11 31.10 -8.57
N SER A 27 -3.96 31.00 -7.26
CA SER A 27 -4.63 31.92 -6.33
C SER A 27 -3.64 32.41 -5.30
N SER A 28 -3.75 33.68 -4.90
CA SER A 28 -2.98 34.17 -3.77
C SER A 28 -3.67 33.79 -2.45
N ILE A 29 -2.94 33.85 -1.34
CA ILE A 29 -3.53 33.72 -0.01
C ILE A 29 -4.59 34.81 0.26
N GLN A 30 -4.43 36.00 -0.34
CA GLN A 30 -5.40 37.08 -0.22
C GLN A 30 -6.70 36.76 -0.95
N ASP A 31 -6.64 36.10 -2.12
CA ASP A 31 -7.82 35.67 -2.87
C ASP A 31 -8.59 34.60 -2.10
N LEU A 32 -7.88 33.65 -1.47
CA LEU A 32 -8.48 32.67 -0.57
C LEU A 32 -9.19 33.34 0.61
N ARG A 33 -8.51 34.25 1.33
CA ARG A 33 -9.10 34.99 2.46
C ARG A 33 -10.34 35.79 2.03
N ARG A 34 -10.26 36.50 0.91
CA ARG A 34 -11.40 37.24 0.37
C ARG A 34 -12.55 36.30 0.03
N SER A 35 -12.28 35.15 -0.58
CA SER A 35 -13.31 34.16 -0.91
C SER A 35 -13.99 33.57 0.35
N VAL A 36 -13.21 33.34 1.41
CA VAL A 36 -13.72 32.93 2.73
C VAL A 36 -14.63 34.01 3.33
N GLU A 37 -14.25 35.29 3.26
CA GLU A 37 -15.10 36.40 3.71
C GLU A 37 -16.44 36.48 2.94
N HIS A 38 -16.48 35.99 1.70
CA HIS A 38 -17.70 35.87 0.88
C HIS A 38 -18.43 34.53 1.07
N GLY A 39 -18.01 33.69 2.02
CA GLY A 39 -18.68 32.44 2.41
C GLY A 39 -18.47 31.29 1.42
N CYS A 40 -17.26 31.10 0.90
CA CYS A 40 -16.90 29.91 0.13
C CYS A 40 -16.33 28.80 1.04
N PRO A 41 -17.04 27.67 1.22
CA PRO A 41 -16.58 26.58 2.10
C PRO A 41 -15.31 25.87 1.57
N GLY A 42 -15.14 25.75 0.25
CA GLY A 42 -13.94 25.14 -0.32
C GLY A 42 -12.67 25.96 -0.08
N CYS A 43 -12.78 27.28 -0.15
CA CYS A 43 -11.66 28.19 0.18
C CYS A 43 -11.36 28.19 1.69
N GLU A 44 -12.38 28.00 2.53
CA GLU A 44 -12.21 27.86 3.99
C GLU A 44 -11.43 26.59 4.32
N ALA A 45 -11.83 25.45 3.76
CA ALA A 45 -11.11 24.19 3.91
C ALA A 45 -9.64 24.26 3.45
N ILE A 46 -9.37 24.91 2.30
CA ILE A 46 -8.00 25.13 1.81
C ILE A 46 -7.19 26.00 2.79
N LEU A 47 -7.79 27.09 3.29
CA LEU A 47 -7.12 28.02 4.18
C LEU A 47 -6.80 27.37 5.54
N ASP A 48 -7.72 26.58 6.08
CA ASP A 48 -7.53 25.81 7.30
C ASP A 48 -6.43 24.76 7.15
N ALA A 49 -6.41 24.05 6.02
CA ALA A 49 -5.36 23.07 5.73
C ALA A 49 -3.98 23.73 5.60
N LEU A 50 -3.89 24.89 4.94
CA LEU A 50 -2.66 25.69 4.89
C LEU A 50 -2.22 26.13 6.29
N PHE A 51 -3.15 26.57 7.14
CA PHE A 51 -2.85 26.96 8.51
C PHE A 51 -2.32 25.79 9.35
N ALA A 52 -2.95 24.62 9.23
CA ALA A 52 -2.61 23.44 10.02
C ALA A 52 -1.28 22.80 9.57
N CYS A 53 -1.05 22.69 8.25
CA CYS A 53 0.07 21.94 7.71
C CYS A 53 1.29 22.81 7.38
N LEU A 54 1.08 24.08 6.99
CA LEU A 54 2.13 24.99 6.50
C LEU A 54 1.95 26.42 7.04
N PRO A 55 2.03 26.65 8.36
CA PRO A 55 1.78 27.96 8.97
C PRO A 55 2.70 29.07 8.43
N GLU A 56 3.87 28.73 7.90
CA GLU A 56 4.83 29.65 7.30
C GLU A 56 4.27 30.39 6.07
N VAL A 57 3.32 29.78 5.34
CA VAL A 57 2.70 30.36 4.13
C VAL A 57 1.89 31.62 4.47
N LEU A 58 1.38 31.73 5.70
CA LEU A 58 0.44 32.79 6.11
C LEU A 58 1.06 34.18 6.24
N GLY A 59 2.39 34.24 6.39
CA GLY A 59 3.14 35.48 6.54
C GLY A 59 3.70 36.03 5.22
N HIS A 60 3.52 35.31 4.11
CA HIS A 60 4.03 35.69 2.81
C HIS A 60 2.88 36.00 1.85
N ASP A 61 3.01 37.09 1.11
CA ASP A 61 2.11 37.42 0.01
C ASP A 61 2.51 36.56 -1.20
N THR A 62 2.01 35.33 -1.25
CA THR A 62 2.47 34.34 -2.24
C THR A 62 1.47 34.20 -3.38
N GLU A 63 1.90 34.54 -4.59
CA GLU A 63 1.14 34.33 -5.84
C GLU A 63 1.22 32.88 -6.37
N ASP A 64 1.89 31.99 -5.65
CA ASP A 64 2.28 30.66 -6.15
C ASP A 64 1.43 29.48 -5.63
N ILE A 65 0.34 29.73 -4.90
CA ILE A 65 -0.54 28.63 -4.47
C ILE A 65 -1.23 28.06 -5.69
N GLN A 66 -0.93 26.80 -5.98
CA GLN A 66 -1.58 26.05 -7.04
C GLN A 66 -2.51 25.06 -6.41
N ILE A 67 -3.77 25.13 -6.83
CA ILE A 67 -4.80 24.15 -6.52
C ILE A 67 -4.88 23.25 -7.76
N LEU A 68 -4.47 22.00 -7.61
CA LEU A 68 -4.42 21.03 -8.71
C LEU A 68 -5.33 19.85 -8.38
N PRO A 69 -6.22 19.42 -9.31
CA PRO A 69 -6.79 18.10 -9.22
C PRO A 69 -5.68 17.07 -9.49
N SER A 70 -5.50 16.12 -8.60
CA SER A 70 -4.46 15.11 -8.64
C SER A 70 -5.09 13.73 -8.62
N GLY A 71 -5.01 13.06 -9.76
CA GLY A 71 -5.39 11.65 -9.95
C GLY A 71 -5.07 11.20 -11.36
N ASP A 72 -4.13 10.26 -11.51
CA ASP A 72 -3.87 9.56 -12.78
C ASP A 72 -4.96 8.50 -13.08
N ASP A 73 -5.86 8.27 -12.12
CA ASP A 73 -6.93 7.27 -12.07
C ASP A 73 -8.34 7.87 -12.05
N GLY A 74 -8.45 9.20 -12.14
CA GLY A 74 -9.73 9.91 -12.00
C GLY A 74 -10.06 10.36 -10.58
N THR A 75 -9.15 10.21 -9.62
CA THR A 75 -9.32 10.77 -8.26
C THR A 75 -9.15 12.29 -8.24
N ALA A 76 -10.04 13.00 -7.55
CA ALA A 76 -9.92 14.45 -7.35
C ALA A 76 -9.27 14.73 -5.99
N ARG A 77 -7.95 14.60 -5.89
CA ARG A 77 -7.20 15.16 -4.75
C ARG A 77 -6.87 16.60 -5.04
N PHE A 78 -7.08 17.51 -4.09
CA PHE A 78 -6.59 18.87 -4.25
C PHE A 78 -5.21 18.98 -3.63
N SER A 79 -4.21 19.12 -4.50
CA SER A 79 -2.83 19.36 -4.10
C SER A 79 -2.60 20.85 -4.00
N VAL A 80 -2.49 21.36 -2.77
CA VAL A 80 -2.05 22.74 -2.51
C VAL A 80 -0.54 22.76 -2.57
N LYS A 81 0.02 23.24 -3.69
CA LYS A 81 1.47 23.32 -3.87
C LYS A 81 1.99 24.69 -3.47
N TRP A 82 2.97 24.71 -2.56
CA TRP A 82 3.77 25.88 -2.26
C TRP A 82 5.24 25.47 -2.17
N ARG A 83 6.07 25.98 -3.08
CA ARG A 83 7.46 25.51 -3.26
C ARG A 83 7.53 23.99 -3.44
N ASP A 84 8.18 23.28 -2.52
CA ASP A 84 8.36 21.83 -2.52
C ASP A 84 7.34 21.10 -1.61
N HIS A 85 6.37 21.82 -1.04
CA HIS A 85 5.32 21.24 -0.22
C HIS A 85 4.07 20.95 -1.04
N MET A 86 3.39 19.85 -0.69
CA MET A 86 2.12 19.42 -1.26
C MET A 86 1.20 18.98 -0.12
N ILE A 87 -0.01 19.53 -0.06
CA ILE A 87 -1.06 19.11 0.87
C ILE A 87 -2.16 18.46 0.04
N GLU A 88 -2.57 17.23 0.37
CA GLU A 88 -3.73 16.57 -0.24
C GLU A 88 -4.98 16.75 0.63
N LEU A 89 -6.10 17.14 0.02
CA LEU A 89 -7.42 17.23 0.66
C LEU A 89 -8.32 16.08 0.19
N PHE A 90 -9.03 15.43 1.13
CA PHE A 90 -9.95 14.32 0.86
C PHE A 90 -11.07 14.26 1.92
N GLU A 91 -12.20 13.65 1.58
CA GLU A 91 -13.31 13.44 2.52
C GLU A 91 -13.10 12.12 3.29
N LEU A 92 -13.63 12.03 4.50
CA LEU A 92 -13.69 10.76 5.21
C LEU A 92 -15.02 10.09 4.91
N PRO A 93 -15.06 8.79 4.55
CA PRO A 93 -16.27 8.10 4.07
C PRO A 93 -17.42 7.97 5.08
N ALA A 94 -17.26 8.49 6.30
CA ALA A 94 -18.27 8.49 7.36
C ALA A 94 -18.88 9.88 7.63
N LEU A 95 -18.47 10.92 6.91
CA LEU A 95 -18.97 12.29 7.05
C LEU A 95 -19.98 12.63 5.95
N PRO A 96 -20.87 13.62 6.16
CA PRO A 96 -21.75 14.12 5.10
C PRO A 96 -20.90 14.63 3.93
N GLU A 97 -21.31 14.33 2.69
CA GLU A 97 -20.70 14.87 1.46
C GLU A 97 -20.92 16.39 1.43
N GLU A 98 -19.95 17.15 1.94
CA GLU A 98 -19.95 18.62 1.87
C GLU A 98 -19.39 19.10 0.51
N PHE A 99 -18.54 18.28 -0.11
CA PHE A 99 -17.91 18.50 -1.40
C PHE A 99 -18.14 17.27 -2.28
N PRO A 100 -19.23 17.20 -3.06
CA PRO A 100 -19.63 16.00 -3.82
C PRO A 100 -18.63 15.54 -4.91
N HIS A 101 -17.58 16.32 -5.14
CA HIS A 101 -16.50 16.03 -6.09
C HIS A 101 -15.19 15.65 -5.41
N LEU A 102 -15.10 15.74 -4.08
CA LEU A 102 -13.97 15.32 -3.29
C LEU A 102 -14.20 13.85 -2.92
N GLU A 103 -13.50 12.93 -3.57
CA GLU A 103 -13.69 11.52 -3.23
C GLU A 103 -13.17 11.21 -1.81
N ALA A 104 -13.84 10.26 -1.16
CA ALA A 104 -13.49 9.85 0.18
C ALA A 104 -12.16 9.07 0.18
N ALA A 105 -11.13 9.60 0.85
CA ALA A 105 -9.92 8.85 1.12
C ALA A 105 -9.90 8.40 2.59
N TYR A 106 -9.32 7.23 2.81
CA TYR A 106 -9.22 6.68 4.15
C TYR A 106 -7.96 7.25 4.79
N PHE A 107 -8.11 7.91 5.93
CA PHE A 107 -6.96 8.22 6.78
C PHE A 107 -6.31 6.89 7.19
N LEU A 108 -5.17 6.57 6.56
CA LEU A 108 -4.35 5.45 6.96
C LEU A 108 -3.50 5.91 8.13
N SER A 109 -3.77 5.34 9.30
CA SER A 109 -2.88 5.54 10.46
C SER A 109 -1.47 5.09 10.08
N GLY A 110 -0.45 5.78 10.61
CA GLY A 110 0.95 5.35 10.45
C GLY A 110 1.29 4.03 11.15
N ASP A 111 0.33 3.43 11.85
CA ASP A 111 0.44 2.14 12.52
C ASP A 111 -0.14 1.06 11.61
N THR A 112 0.74 0.38 10.86
CA THR A 112 0.39 -0.68 9.92
C THR A 112 -0.17 -1.95 10.59
N SER A 113 -0.10 -2.05 11.91
CA SER A 113 -0.62 -3.21 12.66
C SER A 113 -2.14 -3.19 12.84
N GLN A 114 -2.80 -2.06 12.53
CA GLN A 114 -4.24 -1.90 12.73
C GLN A 114 -5.08 -2.80 11.80
N GLU A 115 -6.21 -3.27 12.33
CA GLU A 115 -7.12 -4.17 11.63
C GLU A 115 -7.64 -3.60 10.30
N CYS A 116 -7.82 -2.28 10.20
CA CYS A 116 -8.28 -1.62 8.98
C CYS A 116 -7.33 -1.84 7.80
N HIS A 117 -6.02 -1.91 8.03
CA HIS A 117 -5.01 -2.17 6.98
C HIS A 117 -5.08 -3.60 6.49
N PHE A 118 -5.28 -4.56 7.41
CA PHE A 118 -5.51 -5.95 7.05
C PHE A 118 -6.79 -6.10 6.21
N GLN A 119 -7.89 -5.51 6.66
CA GLN A 119 -9.16 -5.56 5.91
C GLN A 119 -9.01 -4.92 4.53
N ARG A 120 -8.25 -3.83 4.41
CA ARG A 120 -7.96 -3.21 3.12
C ARG A 120 -7.23 -4.17 2.18
N ALA A 121 -6.14 -4.77 2.65
CA ALA A 121 -5.36 -5.72 1.85
C ALA A 121 -6.21 -6.93 1.43
N LEU A 122 -7.08 -7.42 2.33
CA LEU A 122 -8.01 -8.50 2.04
C LEU A 122 -9.05 -8.11 0.99
N THR A 123 -9.60 -6.90 1.06
CA THR A 123 -10.52 -6.36 0.04
C THR A 123 -9.84 -6.28 -1.31
N TRP A 124 -8.64 -5.70 -1.41
CA TRP A 124 -7.90 -5.62 -2.67
C TRP A 124 -7.58 -7.00 -3.25
N LEU A 125 -7.19 -7.95 -2.40
CA LEU A 125 -6.91 -9.31 -2.83
C LEU A 125 -8.18 -9.99 -3.39
N ARG A 126 -9.32 -9.85 -2.70
CA ARG A 126 -10.61 -10.37 -3.17
C ARG A 126 -11.04 -9.70 -4.47
N GLU A 127 -10.93 -8.38 -4.55
CA GLU A 127 -11.28 -7.65 -5.77
C GLU A 127 -10.45 -8.13 -6.96
N CYS A 128 -9.12 -8.27 -6.85
CA CYS A 128 -8.28 -8.86 -7.90
C CYS A 128 -8.76 -10.26 -8.26
N THR A 129 -8.82 -11.17 -7.28
CA THR A 129 -9.07 -12.59 -7.51
C THR A 129 -10.49 -12.91 -8.00
N GLU A 130 -11.49 -12.14 -7.59
CA GLU A 130 -12.90 -12.38 -7.94
C GLU A 130 -13.31 -11.61 -9.20
N ASN A 131 -12.87 -10.36 -9.38
CA ASN A 131 -13.40 -9.47 -10.42
C ASN A 131 -12.52 -9.37 -11.67
N TYR A 132 -11.24 -9.73 -11.60
CA TYR A 132 -10.33 -9.59 -12.74
C TYR A 132 -9.99 -10.94 -13.36
N VAL A 133 -10.39 -11.10 -14.62
CA VAL A 133 -10.18 -12.34 -15.41
C VAL A 133 -8.71 -12.76 -15.47
N HIS A 134 -7.78 -11.80 -15.49
CA HIS A 134 -6.34 -12.10 -15.47
C HIS A 134 -5.87 -12.70 -14.14
N CYS A 135 -6.45 -12.30 -13.01
CA CYS A 135 -6.20 -12.92 -11.70
C CYS A 135 -7.00 -14.24 -11.53
N ASN A 136 -8.13 -14.42 -12.24
CA ASN A 136 -9.08 -15.53 -12.05
C ASN A 136 -8.90 -16.70 -13.06
N GLN A 137 -7.94 -16.62 -13.98
CA GLN A 137 -7.65 -17.75 -14.89
C GLN A 137 -6.84 -18.83 -14.15
N GLY A 138 -7.59 -19.84 -13.69
CA GLY A 138 -7.26 -20.88 -12.71
C GLY A 138 -6.11 -21.86 -12.98
N ASP A 139 -5.18 -21.58 -13.89
CA ASP A 139 -3.91 -22.32 -14.00
C ASP A 139 -2.75 -21.62 -13.26
N HIS A 140 -2.85 -20.30 -13.01
CA HIS A 140 -1.80 -19.53 -12.34
C HIS A 140 -1.73 -19.79 -10.83
N PHE A 141 -2.87 -19.90 -10.15
CA PHE A 141 -2.91 -20.13 -8.70
C PHE A 141 -2.73 -21.59 -8.26
N GLN A 142 -2.86 -22.55 -9.19
CA GLN A 142 -3.01 -23.96 -8.82
C GLN A 142 -1.70 -24.76 -8.75
N ALA A 143 -0.57 -24.28 -9.29
CA ALA A 143 0.54 -25.22 -9.49
C ALA A 143 2.00 -24.68 -9.56
N LEU A 144 2.35 -23.60 -8.86
CA LEU A 144 3.64 -22.94 -9.12
C LEU A 144 4.79 -23.34 -8.20
N GLY A 145 4.52 -23.78 -6.97
CA GLY A 145 5.56 -23.89 -5.92
C GLY A 145 6.80 -24.66 -6.36
N ALA A 146 6.65 -25.92 -6.80
CA ALA A 146 7.78 -26.80 -7.11
C ALA A 146 8.44 -26.54 -8.47
N LYS A 147 7.78 -25.83 -9.38
CA LYS A 147 8.32 -25.56 -10.71
C LYS A 147 9.42 -24.50 -10.66
N PHE A 148 9.29 -23.55 -9.74
CA PHE A 148 10.11 -22.35 -9.71
C PHE A 148 10.88 -22.18 -8.40
N SER A 149 10.35 -22.70 -7.29
CA SER A 149 11.11 -22.78 -6.07
C SER A 149 11.38 -24.22 -5.67
N LYS A 150 12.56 -24.45 -5.07
CA LYS A 150 12.86 -25.73 -4.43
C LYS A 150 12.22 -25.85 -3.05
N ARG A 151 11.93 -24.71 -2.40
CA ARG A 151 11.50 -24.69 -0.99
C ARG A 151 10.52 -23.58 -0.70
N LEU A 152 9.63 -23.84 0.24
CA LEU A 152 8.71 -22.85 0.82
C LEU A 152 8.72 -22.95 2.33
N VAL A 153 8.39 -21.85 3.00
CA VAL A 153 8.14 -21.88 4.44
C VAL A 153 6.69 -22.30 4.66
N ASP A 154 6.50 -23.45 5.30
CA ASP A 154 5.20 -23.93 5.76
C ASP A 154 4.87 -23.26 7.09
N VAL A 155 3.77 -22.51 7.09
CA VAL A 155 3.29 -21.75 8.25
C VAL A 155 2.02 -22.34 8.86
N THR A 156 1.60 -23.55 8.46
CA THR A 156 0.43 -24.20 9.08
C THR A 156 0.64 -24.32 10.59
N PRO A 157 -0.26 -23.76 11.43
CA PRO A 157 -0.18 -23.95 12.87
C PRO A 157 -0.42 -25.41 13.21
N VAL A 158 0.52 -26.05 13.91
CA VAL A 158 0.35 -27.41 14.46
C VAL A 158 -0.16 -27.36 15.91
N ASP A 159 0.03 -26.23 16.60
CA ASP A 159 -0.35 -25.92 18.00
C ASP A 159 -0.41 -24.39 18.23
N GLU A 160 -0.64 -23.92 19.48
CA GLU A 160 -0.69 -22.48 19.85
C GLU A 160 0.62 -21.73 19.54
N VAL A 161 1.76 -22.43 19.50
CA VAL A 161 3.09 -21.86 19.20
C VAL A 161 3.32 -21.81 17.68
N GLY A 162 2.63 -22.65 16.91
CA GLY A 162 2.56 -22.62 15.46
C GLY A 162 3.91 -22.93 14.83
N SER A 163 4.27 -24.21 14.71
CA SER A 163 5.52 -24.65 14.08
C SER A 163 5.72 -24.02 12.70
N VAL A 164 6.85 -23.36 12.51
CA VAL A 164 7.32 -22.87 11.21
C VAL A 164 8.40 -23.82 10.73
N LYS A 165 8.37 -24.24 9.48
CA LYS A 165 9.42 -25.11 8.93
C LYS A 165 9.63 -24.85 7.45
N LEU A 166 10.82 -25.16 6.99
CA LEU A 166 11.13 -25.19 5.57
C LEU A 166 10.61 -26.50 4.98
N LEU A 167 9.93 -26.43 3.84
CA LEU A 167 9.43 -27.57 3.09
C LEU A 167 10.22 -27.67 1.79
N GLU A 168 10.86 -28.81 1.55
CA GLU A 168 11.47 -29.11 0.26
C GLU A 168 10.40 -29.67 -0.70
N LEU A 169 10.29 -29.05 -1.86
CA LEU A 169 9.22 -29.31 -2.81
C LEU A 169 9.60 -30.44 -3.74
N THR A 170 8.94 -31.59 -3.55
CA THR A 170 9.05 -32.75 -4.43
C THR A 170 7.89 -32.86 -5.41
N GLN A 171 6.82 -32.11 -5.15
CA GLN A 171 5.60 -32.08 -5.95
C GLN A 171 5.02 -30.67 -5.91
N VAL A 172 4.17 -30.39 -6.90
CA VAL A 172 3.39 -29.17 -6.94
C VAL A 172 2.59 -29.01 -5.63
N VAL A 173 2.69 -27.82 -5.05
CA VAL A 173 1.91 -27.41 -3.87
C VAL A 173 0.96 -26.27 -4.24
N GLY A 174 0.03 -25.98 -3.32
CA GLY A 174 -0.93 -24.89 -3.46
C GLY A 174 -0.29 -23.49 -3.49
N PRO A 175 -1.11 -22.44 -3.53
CA PRO A 175 -0.64 -21.07 -3.65
C PRO A 175 0.18 -20.65 -2.43
N TYR A 176 1.10 -19.72 -2.65
CA TYR A 176 1.99 -19.16 -1.64
C TYR A 176 2.07 -17.64 -1.79
N LEU A 177 2.49 -16.97 -0.73
CA LEU A 177 2.79 -15.53 -0.75
C LEU A 177 4.31 -15.31 -0.83
N CYS A 178 4.74 -14.16 -1.35
CA CYS A 178 6.15 -13.79 -1.40
C CYS A 178 6.43 -12.57 -0.52
N LEU A 179 7.46 -12.66 0.34
CA LEU A 179 7.96 -11.51 1.09
C LEU A 179 9.09 -10.83 0.30
N SER A 180 8.81 -9.67 -0.27
CA SER A 180 9.85 -8.76 -0.77
C SER A 180 10.33 -7.85 0.36
N HIS A 181 11.60 -7.95 0.73
CA HIS A 181 12.18 -7.14 1.81
C HIS A 181 13.66 -6.87 1.57
N CYS A 182 14.18 -5.78 2.14
CA CYS A 182 15.61 -5.52 2.18
C CYS A 182 16.23 -6.21 3.39
N TRP A 183 17.41 -6.81 3.22
CA TRP A 183 18.09 -7.56 4.28
C TRP A 183 18.73 -6.70 5.38
N GLY A 184 18.62 -5.36 5.28
CA GLY A 184 19.20 -4.42 6.23
C GLY A 184 20.74 -4.39 6.22
N SER A 185 21.32 -3.47 6.99
CA SER A 185 22.77 -3.19 6.98
C SER A 185 23.54 -3.81 8.16
N SER A 186 22.86 -4.16 9.26
CA SER A 186 23.51 -4.37 10.57
C SER A 186 23.25 -5.72 11.23
N SER A 187 22.38 -6.56 10.69
CA SER A 187 22.28 -7.97 11.05
C SER A 187 21.68 -8.70 9.87
N HIS A 188 22.46 -9.57 9.26
CA HIS A 188 21.98 -10.51 8.27
C HIS A 188 20.69 -11.19 8.78
N PRO A 189 19.57 -11.21 8.02
CA PRO A 189 18.37 -11.91 8.45
C PRO A 189 18.68 -13.39 8.72
N LEU A 190 17.81 -14.06 9.48
CA LEU A 190 17.87 -15.51 9.62
C LEU A 190 17.94 -16.14 8.22
N ARG A 191 18.91 -17.02 8.01
CA ARG A 191 19.22 -17.61 6.69
C ARG A 191 19.36 -19.10 6.77
N THR A 192 18.99 -19.75 5.68
CA THR A 192 19.32 -21.15 5.45
C THR A 192 20.74 -21.26 4.88
N LEU A 193 21.57 -22.04 5.55
CA LEU A 193 22.91 -22.45 5.17
C LEU A 193 22.95 -23.98 5.11
N LYS A 194 23.96 -24.55 4.46
CA LYS A 194 24.13 -26.02 4.38
C LYS A 194 24.11 -26.68 5.76
N GLU A 195 24.72 -26.03 6.75
CA GLU A 195 24.82 -26.56 8.12
C GLU A 195 23.49 -26.57 8.89
N ASN A 196 22.58 -25.62 8.61
CA ASN A 196 21.32 -25.48 9.34
C ASN A 196 20.09 -25.90 8.52
N LEU A 197 20.28 -26.29 7.25
CA LEU A 197 19.21 -26.76 6.36
C LEU A 197 18.39 -27.88 6.99
N SER A 198 19.03 -28.92 7.51
CA SER A 198 18.35 -30.04 8.18
C SER A 198 17.53 -29.59 9.39
N GLN A 199 18.01 -28.60 10.13
CA GLN A 199 17.27 -28.02 11.25
C GLN A 199 16.06 -27.24 10.74
N HIS A 200 16.22 -26.35 9.74
CA HIS A 200 15.11 -25.58 9.18
C HIS A 200 14.03 -26.47 8.56
N LEU A 201 14.40 -27.60 7.95
CA LEU A 201 13.46 -28.60 7.41
C LEU A 201 12.64 -29.28 8.52
N ALA A 202 13.24 -29.49 9.70
CA ALA A 202 12.54 -30.06 10.85
C ALA A 202 11.65 -29.02 11.55
N SER A 203 12.24 -27.87 11.89
CA SER A 203 11.57 -26.73 12.53
C SER A 203 12.47 -25.50 12.56
N ILE A 204 11.91 -24.33 12.29
CA ILE A 204 12.51 -23.04 12.51
C ILE A 204 11.98 -22.52 13.86
N ASP A 205 12.89 -22.20 14.78
CA ASP A 205 12.52 -21.66 16.08
C ASP A 205 11.84 -20.30 15.91
N TRP A 206 10.63 -20.17 16.46
CA TRP A 206 9.84 -18.95 16.36
C TRP A 206 10.59 -17.75 16.94
N ASP A 207 11.29 -17.93 18.06
CA ASP A 207 11.97 -16.82 18.73
C ASP A 207 13.21 -16.34 17.97
N SER A 208 13.76 -17.19 17.10
CA SER A 208 14.86 -16.83 16.20
C SER A 208 14.44 -16.00 14.98
N LEU A 209 13.14 -15.95 14.67
CA LEU A 209 12.63 -15.22 13.50
C LEU A 209 12.73 -13.70 13.72
N PRO A 210 13.27 -12.94 12.74
CA PRO A 210 13.17 -11.50 12.71
C PRO A 210 11.71 -11.02 12.77
N ALA A 211 11.47 -9.83 13.31
CA ALA A 211 10.12 -9.25 13.41
C ALA A 211 9.39 -9.24 12.06
N THR A 212 10.06 -8.83 10.98
CA THR A 212 9.50 -8.83 9.63
C THR A 212 9.04 -10.22 9.17
N PHE A 213 9.75 -11.29 9.57
CA PHE A 213 9.37 -12.65 9.18
C PHE A 213 8.17 -13.12 10.00
N LYS A 214 8.13 -12.80 11.30
CA LYS A 214 6.97 -13.05 12.16
C LYS A 214 5.73 -12.35 11.60
N ASP A 215 5.85 -11.08 11.23
CA ASP A 215 4.74 -10.31 10.65
C ASP A 215 4.27 -10.91 9.33
N ALA A 216 5.20 -11.28 8.43
CA ALA A 216 4.86 -11.93 7.16
C ALA A 216 4.17 -13.28 7.36
N ILE A 217 4.63 -14.08 8.34
CA ILE A 217 4.02 -15.37 8.68
C ILE A 217 2.62 -15.17 9.27
N HIS A 218 2.45 -14.24 10.20
CA HIS A 218 1.14 -13.89 10.75
C HIS A 218 0.19 -13.41 9.66
N PHE A 219 0.66 -12.55 8.76
CA PHE A 219 -0.15 -12.04 7.65
C PHE A 219 -0.58 -13.15 6.69
N THR A 220 0.37 -14.02 6.31
CA THR A 220 0.10 -15.22 5.48
C THR A 220 -0.97 -16.11 6.12
N ARG A 221 -0.84 -16.41 7.41
CA ARG A 221 -1.82 -17.20 8.17
C ARG A 221 -3.20 -16.54 8.19
N ARG A 222 -3.26 -15.23 8.44
CA ARG A 222 -4.52 -14.46 8.48
C ARG A 222 -5.23 -14.40 7.14
N LEU A 223 -4.49 -14.38 6.04
CA LEU A 223 -5.06 -14.45 4.69
C LEU A 223 -5.52 -15.87 4.31
N GLY A 224 -5.24 -16.88 5.12
CA GLY A 224 -5.62 -18.27 4.88
C GLY A 224 -4.65 -19.05 3.98
N TYR A 225 -3.43 -18.53 3.76
CA TYR A 225 -2.40 -19.22 2.99
C TYR A 225 -1.51 -20.06 3.92
N GLN A 226 -1.06 -21.20 3.40
CA GLN A 226 -0.19 -22.13 4.13
C GLN A 226 1.31 -21.83 3.91
N PHE A 227 1.66 -21.26 2.76
CA PHE A 227 3.05 -21.16 2.34
C PHE A 227 3.45 -19.70 2.13
N VAL A 228 4.66 -19.37 2.56
CA VAL A 228 5.32 -18.11 2.24
C VAL A 228 6.72 -18.38 1.70
N TRP A 229 7.13 -17.63 0.68
CA TRP A 229 8.47 -17.63 0.14
C TRP A 229 9.25 -16.44 0.70
N ILE A 230 10.38 -16.74 1.33
CA ILE A 230 11.31 -15.76 1.89
C ILE A 230 12.70 -16.15 1.40
N ASP A 231 13.31 -15.31 0.55
CA ASP A 231 14.56 -15.61 -0.17
C ASP A 231 15.68 -16.17 0.73
N SER A 232 15.92 -15.53 1.87
CA SER A 232 16.94 -15.90 2.85
C SER A 232 16.70 -17.28 3.48
N LEU A 233 15.46 -17.76 3.54
CA LEU A 233 15.10 -19.07 4.07
C LEU A 233 14.92 -20.14 2.97
N CYS A 234 14.34 -19.79 1.83
CA CYS A 234 14.04 -20.74 0.77
C CYS A 234 15.26 -21.13 -0.09
N ILE A 235 16.29 -20.28 -0.10
CA ILE A 235 17.54 -20.51 -0.84
C ILE A 235 18.66 -20.80 0.16
N VAL A 236 19.47 -21.84 -0.11
CA VAL A 236 20.68 -22.12 0.67
C VAL A 236 21.77 -21.12 0.30
N GLN A 237 22.06 -20.17 1.19
CA GLN A 237 22.81 -18.94 0.86
C GLN A 237 24.31 -19.16 0.63
N ASP A 238 24.87 -20.21 1.21
CA ASP A 238 26.26 -20.64 1.02
C ASP A 238 26.40 -21.76 -0.04
N ASP A 239 25.34 -22.05 -0.79
CA ASP A 239 25.38 -22.92 -1.97
C ASP A 239 25.26 -22.08 -3.25
N LEU A 240 26.38 -21.93 -3.96
CA LEU A 240 26.42 -21.16 -5.20
C LEU A 240 25.52 -21.72 -6.30
N ASP A 241 25.35 -23.04 -6.36
CA ASP A 241 24.53 -23.66 -7.40
C ASP A 241 23.05 -23.48 -7.06
N ASP A 242 22.67 -23.67 -5.79
CA ASP A 242 21.30 -23.41 -5.33
C ASP A 242 20.92 -21.94 -5.50
N TRP A 243 21.82 -21.03 -5.10
CA TRP A 243 21.62 -19.59 -5.25
C TRP A 243 21.44 -19.19 -6.71
N ARG A 244 22.31 -19.67 -7.61
CA ARG A 244 22.22 -19.35 -9.05
C ARG A 244 20.92 -19.84 -9.66
N GLU A 245 20.52 -21.06 -9.33
CA GLU A 245 19.29 -21.65 -9.85
C GLU A 245 18.07 -20.87 -9.38
N GLN A 246 17.95 -20.60 -8.07
CA GLN A 246 16.80 -19.87 -7.51
C GLN A 246 16.79 -18.39 -7.93
N ALA A 247 17.96 -17.74 -8.00
CA ALA A 247 18.07 -16.36 -8.49
C ALA A 247 17.61 -16.23 -9.95
N ALA A 248 17.89 -17.24 -10.80
CA ALA A 248 17.39 -17.26 -12.18
C ALA A 248 15.85 -17.42 -12.25
N GLN A 249 15.23 -18.00 -11.23
CA GLN A 249 13.77 -18.17 -11.14
C GLN A 249 13.06 -17.00 -10.45
N MET A 250 13.78 -15.99 -9.94
CA MET A 250 13.20 -14.92 -9.13
C MET A 250 11.99 -14.25 -9.79
N ALA A 251 12.08 -13.96 -11.10
CA ALA A 251 10.96 -13.38 -11.85
C ALA A 251 9.72 -14.28 -11.87
N ASN A 252 9.89 -15.60 -11.98
CA ASN A 252 8.79 -16.57 -11.96
C ASN A 252 8.24 -16.81 -10.54
N ILE A 253 9.09 -16.70 -9.52
CA ILE A 253 8.68 -16.83 -8.11
C ILE A 253 7.81 -15.64 -7.69
N PHE A 254 8.14 -14.42 -8.12
CA PHE A 254 7.36 -13.22 -7.83
C PHE A 254 6.21 -12.97 -8.81
N GLN A 255 6.04 -13.82 -9.82
CA GLN A 255 4.98 -13.67 -10.81
C GLN A 255 3.62 -13.98 -10.19
N ASN A 256 2.65 -13.09 -10.41
CA ASN A 256 1.22 -13.32 -10.15
C ASN A 256 0.53 -13.81 -11.43
#